data_AF-T1AV24-F1
#
_entry.id   AF-T1AV24-F1
#
_cell.length_a   1.000
_cell.length_b   1.000
_cell.length_c   1.000
_cell.angle_alpha   90.00
_cell.angle_beta   90.00
_cell.angle_gamma   90.00
#
_symmetry.space_group_name_H-M   'P 1'
#
loop_
_entity.id
_entity.type
_entity.pdbx_description
1 polymer ?
#
loop_
_entity_poly.entity_id
_entity_poly.type
_entity_poly.pdbx_seq_one_letter_code
_entity_poly.pdbx_strand_id
1 'polypeptide(L)'
;MNYLFPPSMSDWLPEHHLSRFVVEIVEQLDLKPMERAYGTSGSDPFHPALLLSILVYGYATGVFSSRKLENATYDSVAFRFVAADEHPDHNTLNTFRKRFLKEIAGLMVQVLLIARTLGVLNLGDIG
;
A
#
# COMPACT_ATOMS: atom_id res chain seq x y z
N MET A 1 -6.77 -24.76 18.88
CA MET A 1 -7.93 -23.86 18.78
C MET A 1 -8.53 -24.08 17.40
N ASN A 2 -9.68 -24.74 17.30
CA ASN A 2 -10.36 -24.97 16.01
C ASN A 2 -11.28 -23.78 15.74
N TYR A 3 -11.04 -23.07 14.65
CA TYR A 3 -11.93 -22.00 14.20
C TYR A 3 -13.11 -22.63 13.43
N LEU A 4 -14.34 -22.20 13.74
CA LEU A 4 -15.57 -22.64 13.05
C LEU A 4 -15.66 -22.11 11.60
N PHE A 5 -14.94 -21.03 11.30
CA PHE A 5 -14.72 -20.46 9.96
C PHE A 5 -13.29 -19.95 9.88
N PRO A 6 -12.62 -19.98 8.73
CA PRO A 6 -11.30 -19.38 8.60
C PRO A 6 -11.39 -17.90 9.00
N PRO A 7 -10.52 -17.41 9.91
CA PRO A 7 -10.49 -16.00 10.27
C PRO A 7 -10.27 -15.15 9.00
N SER A 8 -11.01 -14.05 8.89
CA SER A 8 -10.82 -13.08 7.80
C SER A 8 -9.44 -12.44 7.94
N MET A 9 -8.81 -11.99 6.84
CA MET A 9 -7.50 -11.31 6.92
C MET A 9 -7.51 -10.10 7.86
N SER A 10 -8.64 -9.41 7.95
CA SER A 10 -8.84 -8.31 8.89
C SER A 10 -8.77 -8.75 10.35
N ASP A 11 -9.14 -9.99 10.70
CA ASP A 11 -9.11 -10.45 12.10
C ASP A 11 -7.67 -10.63 12.64
N TRP A 12 -6.68 -10.65 11.75
CA TRP A 12 -5.27 -10.83 12.09
C TRP A 12 -4.54 -9.49 12.27
N LEU A 13 -5.18 -8.37 11.91
CA LEU A 13 -4.59 -7.04 11.97
C LEU A 13 -5.28 -6.22 13.07
N PRO A 14 -4.50 -5.71 14.05
CA PRO A 14 -5.01 -4.76 15.03
C PRO A 14 -5.76 -3.59 14.37
N GLU A 15 -6.77 -3.03 15.05
CA GLU A 15 -7.56 -1.91 14.50
C GLU A 15 -6.69 -0.70 14.11
N HIS A 16 -5.64 -0.43 14.88
CA HIS A 16 -4.71 0.68 14.65
C HIS A 16 -3.45 0.27 13.86
N HIS A 17 -3.50 -0.83 13.10
CA HIS A 17 -2.35 -1.29 12.32
C HIS A 17 -2.06 -0.36 11.14
N LEU A 18 -0.77 -0.09 10.86
CA LEU A 18 -0.34 0.83 9.80
C LEU A 18 -0.90 0.48 8.41
N SER A 19 -1.05 -0.81 8.10
CA SER A 19 -1.65 -1.24 6.83
C SER A 19 -3.08 -0.73 6.63
N ARG A 20 -3.89 -0.70 7.69
CA ARG A 20 -5.26 -0.18 7.64
C ARG A 20 -5.25 1.31 7.37
N PHE A 21 -4.40 2.03 8.09
CA PHE A 21 -4.20 3.46 7.91
C PHE A 21 -3.78 3.80 6.47
N VAL A 22 -2.81 3.07 5.89
CA VAL A 22 -2.35 3.32 4.52
C VAL A 22 -3.47 3.12 3.51
N VAL A 23 -4.23 2.01 3.60
CA VAL A 23 -5.36 1.74 2.70
C VAL A 23 -6.39 2.85 2.80
N GLU A 24 -6.81 3.19 4.02
CA GLU A 24 -7.81 4.24 4.28
C GLU A 24 -7.38 5.60 3.73
N ILE A 25 -6.12 6.01 3.94
CA ILE A 25 -5.65 7.30 3.43
C ILE A 25 -5.53 7.29 1.91
N VAL A 26 -5.03 6.22 1.30
CA VAL A 26 -4.90 6.15 -0.15
C VAL A 26 -6.26 6.24 -0.84
N GLU A 27 -7.32 5.67 -0.25
CA GLU A 27 -8.70 5.81 -0.75
C GLU A 27 -9.22 7.25 -0.71
N GLN A 28 -8.67 8.11 0.15
CA GLN A 28 -9.07 9.52 0.28
C GLN A 28 -8.28 10.48 -0.63
N LEU A 29 -7.21 10.01 -1.28
CA LEU A 29 -6.37 10.83 -2.15
C LEU A 29 -7.05 11.08 -3.51
N ASP A 30 -6.81 12.24 -4.11
CA ASP A 30 -7.23 12.50 -5.50
C ASP A 30 -6.27 11.80 -6.48
N LEU A 31 -6.63 10.57 -6.88
CA LEU A 31 -5.85 9.75 -7.80
C LEU A 31 -6.26 9.91 -9.27
N LYS A 32 -7.24 10.78 -9.58
CA LYS A 32 -7.74 10.99 -10.96
C LYS A 32 -6.63 11.25 -11.99
N PRO A 33 -5.56 12.01 -11.71
CA PRO A 33 -4.48 12.18 -12.67
C PRO A 33 -3.76 10.86 -12.98
N MET A 34 -3.52 10.02 -11.97
CA MET A 34 -2.88 8.73 -12.12
C MET A 34 -3.79 7.74 -12.83
N GLU A 35 -5.08 7.69 -12.48
CA GLU A 35 -6.10 6.87 -13.14
C GLU A 35 -6.22 7.17 -14.63
N ARG A 36 -6.31 8.46 -15.00
CA ARG A 36 -6.38 8.87 -16.41
C ARG A 36 -5.12 8.51 -17.18
N ALA A 37 -3.95 8.66 -16.57
CA ALA A 37 -2.70 8.31 -17.21
C ALA A 37 -2.56 6.78 -17.33
N TYR A 38 -2.92 6.03 -16.30
CA TYR A 38 -2.77 4.58 -16.26
C TYR A 38 -3.78 3.90 -17.21
N GLY A 39 -5.07 4.22 -17.10
CA GLY A 39 -6.17 3.58 -17.83
C GLY A 39 -6.27 3.84 -19.35
N THR A 40 -5.32 4.51 -19.99
CA THR A 40 -5.31 4.67 -21.46
C THR A 40 -4.87 3.39 -22.20
N SER A 41 -4.24 2.45 -21.50
CA SER A 41 -3.93 1.12 -22.03
C SER A 41 -4.97 0.16 -21.47
N GLY A 42 -5.98 -0.23 -22.24
CA GLY A 42 -7.08 -1.13 -21.82
C GLY A 42 -6.66 -2.55 -21.37
N SER A 43 -5.42 -2.73 -20.93
CA SER A 43 -4.76 -3.95 -20.49
C SER A 43 -4.21 -3.87 -19.07
N ASP A 44 -4.29 -2.72 -18.39
CA ASP A 44 -3.67 -2.55 -17.07
C ASP A 44 -4.51 -3.30 -16.00
N PRO A 45 -3.96 -4.37 -15.38
CA PRO A 45 -4.76 -5.31 -14.59
C PRO A 45 -5.09 -4.82 -13.17
N PHE A 46 -4.55 -3.68 -12.74
CA PHE A 46 -4.62 -3.22 -11.35
C PHE A 46 -5.07 -1.76 -11.24
N HIS A 47 -5.83 -1.42 -10.20
CA HIS A 47 -6.15 -0.02 -9.93
C HIS A 47 -4.93 0.74 -9.41
N PRO A 48 -4.69 2.02 -9.79
CA PRO A 48 -3.57 2.82 -9.25
C PRO A 48 -3.52 2.89 -7.73
N ALA A 49 -4.69 2.90 -7.07
CA ALA A 49 -4.80 2.89 -5.61
C ALA A 49 -4.15 1.65 -4.98
N LEU A 50 -4.32 0.47 -5.59
CA LEU A 50 -3.74 -0.78 -5.11
C LEU A 50 -2.21 -0.73 -5.18
N LEU A 51 -1.68 -0.38 -6.35
CA LEU A 51 -0.24 -0.30 -6.59
C LEU A 51 0.41 0.79 -5.71
N LEU A 52 -0.27 1.92 -5.56
CA LEU A 52 0.17 3.00 -4.67
C LEU A 52 0.18 2.55 -3.20
N SER A 53 -0.85 1.85 -2.72
CA SER A 53 -0.92 1.37 -1.34
C SER A 53 0.23 0.41 -1.02
N ILE A 54 0.54 -0.53 -1.92
CA ILE A 54 1.68 -1.45 -1.77
C ILE A 54 3.01 -0.68 -1.66
N LEU A 55 3.22 0.32 -2.54
CA LEU A 55 4.43 1.12 -2.54
C LEU A 55 4.55 2.00 -1.28
N VAL A 56 3.46 2.66 -0.87
CA VAL A 56 3.44 3.53 0.31
C VAL A 56 3.68 2.71 1.58
N TYR A 57 2.93 1.63 1.77
CA TYR A 57 3.12 0.75 2.93
C TYR A 57 4.53 0.16 2.94
N GLY A 58 5.01 -0.32 1.79
CA GLY A 58 6.36 -0.83 1.62
C GLY A 58 7.43 0.15 2.06
N TYR A 59 7.37 1.40 1.59
CA TYR A 59 8.34 2.42 1.96
C TYR A 59 8.25 2.82 3.42
N ALA A 60 7.04 2.91 3.96
CA ALA A 60 6.82 3.18 5.38
C ALA A 60 7.40 2.08 6.29
N THR A 61 7.47 0.84 5.81
CA THR A 61 8.04 -0.31 6.54
C THR A 61 9.44 -0.74 6.06
N GLY A 62 10.13 0.07 5.24
CA GLY A 62 11.50 -0.20 4.80
C GLY A 62 11.66 -1.27 3.69
N VAL A 63 10.58 -1.65 3.00
CA VAL A 63 10.57 -2.57 1.86
C VAL A 63 10.50 -1.80 0.54
N PHE A 64 11.65 -1.63 -0.12
CA PHE A 64 11.75 -0.79 -1.33
C PHE A 64 11.84 -1.55 -2.66
N SER A 65 12.37 -2.78 -2.62
CA SER A 65 12.57 -3.59 -3.83
C SER A 65 11.21 -4.09 -4.35
N SER A 66 10.93 -3.90 -5.64
CA SER A 66 9.68 -4.42 -6.24
C SER A 66 9.54 -5.93 -6.10
N ARG A 67 10.65 -6.68 -6.11
CA ARG A 67 10.64 -8.13 -5.86
C ARG A 67 10.32 -8.46 -4.40
N LYS A 68 10.86 -7.67 -3.46
CA LYS A 68 10.52 -7.85 -2.04
C LYS A 68 9.06 -7.50 -1.78
N LEU A 69 8.53 -6.48 -2.45
CA LEU A 69 7.12 -6.09 -2.37
C LEU A 69 6.22 -7.18 -2.92
N GLU A 70 6.50 -7.70 -4.12
CA GLU A 70 5.79 -8.84 -4.71
C GLU A 70 5.75 -10.02 -3.73
N ASN A 71 6.91 -10.49 -3.25
CA ASN A 71 6.97 -11.59 -2.29
C ASN A 71 6.19 -11.30 -1.00
N ALA A 72 6.27 -10.07 -0.50
CA ALA A 72 5.58 -9.69 0.72
C ALA A 72 4.05 -9.77 0.57
N THR A 73 3.49 -9.53 -0.62
CA THR A 73 2.05 -9.73 -0.86
C THR A 73 1.59 -11.18 -0.62
N TYR A 74 2.48 -12.16 -0.78
CA TYR A 74 2.20 -13.56 -0.45
C TYR A 74 2.45 -13.88 1.04
N ASP A 75 3.57 -13.40 1.57
CA ASP A 75 4.16 -13.89 2.83
C ASP A 75 3.73 -13.11 4.08
N SER A 76 3.26 -11.87 3.92
CA SER A 76 2.89 -11.00 5.04
C SER A 76 1.41 -10.69 5.03
N VAL A 77 0.72 -11.01 6.13
CA VAL A 77 -0.70 -10.68 6.33
C VAL A 77 -0.98 -9.19 6.12
N ALA A 78 -0.07 -8.32 6.57
CA ALA A 78 -0.24 -6.88 6.40
C ALA A 78 -0.14 -6.46 4.93
N PHE A 79 0.84 -6.98 4.18
CA PHE A 79 0.93 -6.69 2.74
C PHE A 79 -0.21 -7.32 1.95
N ARG A 80 -0.65 -8.53 2.32
CA ARG A 80 -1.79 -9.20 1.70
C ARG A 80 -3.08 -8.40 1.91
N PHE A 81 -3.27 -7.83 3.09
CA PHE A 81 -4.36 -6.89 3.35
C PHE A 81 -4.25 -5.63 2.50
N VAL A 82 -3.06 -4.98 2.45
CA VAL A 82 -2.82 -3.79 1.62
C VAL A 82 -3.07 -4.05 0.14
N ALA A 83 -2.71 -5.25 -0.31
CA ALA A 83 -2.88 -5.68 -1.68
C ALA A 83 -4.26 -6.31 -1.94
N ALA A 84 -5.20 -6.28 -1.00
CA ALA A 84 -6.52 -6.90 -1.14
C ALA A 84 -6.49 -8.36 -1.66
N ASP A 85 -5.49 -9.14 -1.21
CA ASP A 85 -5.18 -10.50 -1.68
C ASP A 85 -4.77 -10.62 -3.17
N GLU A 86 -4.53 -9.50 -3.85
CA GLU A 86 -3.92 -9.47 -5.17
C GLU A 86 -2.39 -9.47 -5.08
N HIS A 87 -1.74 -9.94 -6.15
CA HIS A 87 -0.30 -10.13 -6.19
C HIS A 87 0.32 -9.54 -7.46
N PRO A 88 0.37 -8.19 -7.61
CA PRO A 88 1.04 -7.56 -8.74
C PRO A 88 2.51 -7.97 -8.79
N ASP A 89 2.98 -8.39 -9.97
CA ASP A 89 4.36 -8.79 -10.14
C ASP A 89 5.33 -7.60 -10.00
N HIS A 90 6.61 -7.88 -9.76
CA HIS A 90 7.61 -6.84 -9.61
C HIS A 90 7.75 -5.94 -10.85
N ASN A 91 7.41 -6.44 -12.04
CA ASN A 91 7.46 -5.65 -13.28
C ASN A 91 6.36 -4.59 -13.30
N THR A 92 5.15 -4.95 -12.90
CA THR A 92 4.01 -4.06 -12.73
C THR A 92 4.34 -2.97 -11.73
N LEU A 93 4.79 -3.35 -10.53
CA LEU A 93 5.17 -2.40 -9.47
C LEU A 93 6.30 -1.48 -9.91
N ASN A 94 7.32 -2.01 -10.59
CA ASN A 94 8.45 -1.22 -11.07
C ASN A 94 8.05 -0.25 -12.19
N THR A 95 7.19 -0.68 -13.11
CA THR A 95 6.70 0.14 -14.22
C THR A 95 5.84 1.28 -13.70
N PHE A 96 4.88 0.99 -12.83
CA PHE A 96 4.03 1.99 -12.18
C PHE A 96 4.87 3.00 -11.39
N ARG A 97 5.81 2.52 -10.56
CA ARG A 97 6.70 3.39 -9.78
C ARG A 97 7.53 4.32 -10.66
N LYS A 98 8.13 3.81 -11.74
CA LYS A 98 8.95 4.64 -12.65
C LYS A 98 8.10 5.71 -13.33
N ARG A 99 6.88 5.36 -13.71
CA ARG A 99 5.95 6.25 -14.39
C ARG A 99 5.49 7.40 -13.49
N PHE A 100 5.17 7.12 -12.23
CA PHE A 100 4.54 8.06 -11.31
C PHE A 100 5.44 8.48 -10.14
N LEU A 101 6.77 8.43 -10.31
CA LEU A 101 7.72 8.63 -9.21
C LEU A 101 7.51 9.98 -8.50
N LYS A 102 7.20 11.04 -9.24
CA LYS A 102 7.01 12.39 -8.69
C LYS A 102 5.71 12.48 -7.89
N GLU A 103 4.64 11.90 -8.43
CA GLU A 103 3.33 11.84 -7.82
C GLU A 103 3.38 11.01 -6.53
N ILE A 104 4.00 9.83 -6.58
CA ILE A 104 4.21 8.97 -5.40
C ILE A 104 4.98 9.72 -4.31
N ALA A 105 6.04 10.46 -4.66
CA ALA A 105 6.79 11.24 -3.68
C ALA A 105 5.92 12.33 -3.03
N GLY A 106 5.11 13.04 -3.82
CA GLY A 106 4.17 14.05 -3.31
C GLY A 106 3.08 13.47 -2.42
N LEU A 107 2.49 12.33 -2.81
CA LEU A 107 1.45 11.64 -2.05
C LEU A 107 2.03 11.03 -0.77
N MET A 108 3.25 10.51 -0.79
CA MET A 108 3.94 10.02 0.41
C MET A 108 4.07 11.13 1.47
N VAL A 109 4.41 12.35 1.06
CA VAL A 109 4.44 13.50 1.99
C VAL A 109 3.05 13.76 2.59
N GLN A 110 1.98 13.67 1.80
CA GLN A 110 0.61 13.83 2.32
C GLN A 110 0.26 12.73 3.34
N VAL A 111 0.58 11.47 3.05
CA VAL A 111 0.35 10.35 3.98
C VAL A 111 1.10 10.58 5.31
N LEU A 112 2.37 10.98 5.25
CA LEU A 112 3.16 11.26 6.45
C LEU A 112 2.62 12.45 7.26
N LEU A 113 2.15 13.51 6.60
CA LEU A 113 1.52 14.65 7.25
C LEU A 113 0.24 14.24 7.96
N ILE A 114 -0.63 13.46 7.30
CA ILE A 114 -1.88 12.99 7.88
C ILE A 114 -1.59 12.07 9.10
N ALA A 115 -0.64 11.16 8.95
CA ALA A 115 -0.24 10.24 10.02
C ALA A 115 0.30 11.01 11.25
N ARG A 116 1.04 12.11 11.03
CA ARG A 116 1.47 13.01 12.10
C ARG A 116 0.28 13.74 12.76
N THR A 117 -0.67 14.25 11.97
CA THR A 117 -1.84 14.98 12.52
C THR A 117 -2.76 14.10 13.34
N LEU A 118 -2.86 12.82 13.00
CA LEU A 118 -3.69 11.85 13.70
C LEU A 118 -2.98 11.19 14.90
N GLY A 119 -1.73 11.56 15.18
CA GLY A 119 -0.94 10.96 16.27
C GLY A 119 -0.53 9.50 16.02
N VAL A 120 -0.66 9.01 14.77
CA VAL A 120 -0.30 7.64 14.36
C VAL A 120 1.22 7.49 14.23
N LEU A 121 1.93 8.58 13.92
CA LEU A 121 3.39 8.63 13.96
C LEU A 121 3.88 9.26 15.27
N ASN A 122 4.22 8.43 16.26
CA ASN A 122 5.10 8.85 17.33
C ASN A 122 6.55 8.78 16.82
N LEU A 123 7.20 9.93 16.67
CA LEU A 123 8.64 10.03 16.46
C LEU A 123 9.34 9.68 17.78
N GLY A 124 9.45 8.40 18.08
CA GLY A 124 10.08 7.93 19.31
C GLY A 124 10.10 6.42 19.40
N ASP A 125 10.95 5.78 18.60
CA ASP A 125 11.57 4.47 18.89
C ASP A 125 12.77 4.27 17.94
N ILE A 126 13.64 5.27 17.91
CA ILE A 126 15.04 5.07 17.52
C ILE A 126 15.84 5.37 18.78
N GLY A 127 15.98 4.33 19.60
CA GLY A 127 16.88 4.25 20.75
C GLY A 127 17.78 3.04 20.58
#